data_AF-A0A855QRL3-F1
#
_entry.id   AF-A0A855QRL3-F1
#
_cell.length_a   1.000
_cell.length_b   1.000
_cell.length_c   1.000
_cell.angle_alpha   90.00
_cell.angle_beta   90.00
_cell.angle_gamma   90.00
#
_symmetry.space_group_name_H-M   'P 1'
#
loop_
_entity.id
_entity.type
_entity.pdbx_description
1 polymer ?
#
loop_
_entity_poly.entity_id
_entity_poly.type
_entity_poly.pdbx_seq_one_letter_code
_entity_poly.pdbx_strand_id
1 'polypeptide(L)' 'MIDDGNHAHAGSRKAFCLLADIGTAATRIEAIKLEYSSHALLWDLEAHGALAQLDSANLGVVFRMALEKRLHELTFI' A
#
# COMPACT_ATOMS: atom_id res chain seq x y z
N MET A 1 2.48 5.96 30.89
CA MET A 1 1.80 6.40 29.67
C MET A 1 2.64 5.93 28.50
N ILE A 2 2.45 4.66 28.10
CA ILE A 2 1.69 4.16 26.94
C ILE A 2 2.40 4.49 25.62
N ASP A 3 3.31 3.60 25.24
CA ASP A 3 3.43 2.92 23.94
C ASP A 3 2.98 3.63 22.65
N ASP A 4 3.58 4.78 22.31
CA ASP A 4 3.42 5.41 20.98
C ASP A 4 4.26 4.73 19.87
N GLY A 5 5.18 3.83 20.22
CA GLY A 5 6.10 3.20 19.26
C GLY A 5 5.47 2.07 18.44
N ASN A 6 4.47 1.39 18.97
CA ASN A 6 3.96 0.15 18.38
C ASN A 6 2.98 0.40 17.20
N HIS A 7 2.25 1.51 17.22
CA HIS A 7 1.27 1.86 16.19
C HIS A 7 1.89 2.35 14.89
N ALA A 8 2.94 3.17 14.95
CA ALA A 8 3.67 3.62 13.76
C ALA A 8 4.26 2.44 12.98
N HIS A 9 4.76 1.41 13.69
CA HIS A 9 5.31 0.21 13.07
C HIS A 9 4.26 -0.69 12.41
N ALA A 10 3.01 -0.66 12.86
CA ALA A 10 1.94 -1.48 12.29
C ALA A 10 1.51 -0.98 10.90
N GLY A 11 1.37 0.35 10.72
CA GLY A 11 1.04 0.96 9.43
C GLY A 11 2.13 0.72 8.38
N SER A 12 3.39 0.92 8.75
CA SER A 12 4.54 0.66 7.87
C SER A 12 4.64 -0.82 7.46
N ARG A 13 4.38 -1.75 8.39
CA ARG A 13 4.39 -3.19 8.07
C ARG A 13 3.28 -3.57 7.10
N LYS A 14 2.06 -3.08 7.33
CA LYS A 14 0.92 -3.33 6.41
C LYS A 14 1.19 -2.77 5.01
N ALA A 15 1.75 -1.57 4.92
CA ALA A 15 2.12 -0.98 3.63
C ALA A 15 3.17 -1.81 2.90
N PHE A 16 4.19 -2.29 3.62
CA PHE A 16 5.22 -3.17 3.06
C PHE A 16 4.64 -4.51 2.55
N CYS A 17 3.77 -5.14 3.34
CA CYS A 17 3.09 -6.37 2.93
C CYS A 17 2.24 -6.15 1.67
N LEU A 18 1.43 -5.09 1.62
CA LEU A 18 0.63 -4.78 0.44
C LEU A 18 1.48 -4.51 -0.81
N LEU A 19 2.63 -3.85 -0.67
CA LEU A 19 3.56 -3.67 -1.78
C LEU A 19 4.12 -5.01 -2.30
N ALA A 20 4.49 -5.91 -1.39
CA ALA A 20 4.94 -7.25 -1.75
C ALA A 20 3.82 -8.03 -2.45
N ASP A 21 2.62 -8.01 -1.89
CA ASP A 21 1.45 -8.70 -2.44
C ASP A 21 1.12 -8.20 -3.85
N ILE A 22 1.15 -6.88 -4.10
CA ILE A 22 0.99 -6.30 -5.44
C ILE A 22 2.08 -6.84 -6.37
N GLY A 23 3.35 -6.82 -5.94
CA GLY A 23 4.47 -7.31 -6.72
C GLY A 23 4.40 -8.80 -7.07
N THR A 24 3.64 -9.60 -6.32
CA THR A 24 3.49 -11.04 -6.54
C THR A 24 2.12 -11.47 -7.05
N ALA A 25 1.18 -10.54 -7.25
CA ALA A 25 -0.20 -10.85 -7.64
C ALA A 25 -0.24 -11.75 -8.89
N ALA A 26 -0.99 -12.85 -8.84
CA ALA A 26 -1.02 -13.84 -9.91
C ALA A 26 -1.91 -13.42 -11.09
N THR A 27 -2.84 -12.49 -10.86
CA THR A 27 -3.79 -12.03 -11.89
C THR A 27 -3.98 -10.52 -11.87
N ARG A 28 -4.44 -9.96 -12.99
CA ARG A 28 -4.76 -8.52 -13.10
C ARG A 28 -5.86 -8.11 -12.11
N ILE A 29 -6.86 -8.97 -11.94
CA ILE A 29 -7.98 -8.72 -11.01
C ILE A 29 -7.48 -8.66 -9.57
N GLU A 30 -6.59 -9.57 -9.19
CA GLU A 30 -5.97 -9.56 -7.86
C GLU A 30 -5.13 -8.30 -7.63
N ALA A 31 -4.29 -7.91 -8.59
CA ALA A 31 -3.48 -6.70 -8.50
C ALA A 31 -4.36 -5.44 -8.30
N ILE A 32 -5.47 -5.32 -9.03
CA ILE A 32 -6.44 -4.22 -8.87
C ILE A 32 -7.13 -4.26 -7.49
N LYS A 33 -7.49 -5.45 -6.97
CA LYS A 33 -8.06 -5.55 -5.61
C LYS A 33 -7.08 -5.08 -4.53
N LEU A 34 -5.79 -5.36 -4.72
CA LEU A 34 -4.74 -4.92 -3.81
C LEU A 34 -4.50 -3.40 -3.90
N GLU A 35 -4.69 -2.78 -5.06
CA GLU A 35 -4.71 -1.31 -5.21
C GLU A 35 -5.83 -0.67 -4.38
N TYR A 36 -7.05 -1.20 -4.42
CA TYR A 36 -8.13 -0.69 -3.57
C TYR A 36 -7.80 -0.83 -2.07
N SER A 37 -7.10 -1.91 -1.71
CA SER A 37 -6.68 -2.17 -0.33
C SER A 37 -5.58 -1.21 0.12
N SER A 38 -4.67 -0.82 -0.78
CA SER A 38 -3.65 0.20 -0.48
C SER A 38 -4.26 1.58 -0.31
N HIS A 39 -5.24 1.96 -1.13
CA HIS A 39 -6.01 3.20 -0.93
C HIS A 39 -6.78 3.21 0.39
N ALA A 40 -7.43 2.11 0.75
CA ALA A 40 -8.12 1.99 2.03
C ALA A 40 -7.16 2.16 3.22
N LEU A 41 -5.95 1.57 3.15
CA LEU A 41 -4.92 1.74 4.18
C LEU A 41 -4.46 3.20 4.30
N LEU A 42 -4.23 3.88 3.17
CA LEU A 42 -3.80 5.28 3.18
C LEU A 42 -4.85 6.19 3.80
N TRP A 43 -6.13 6.01 3.43
CA TRP A 43 -7.23 6.76 4.04
C TRP A 43 -7.34 6.50 5.54
N ASP A 44 -7.21 5.25 5.98
CA ASP A 44 -7.24 4.91 7.40
C ASP A 44 -6.10 5.58 8.17
N LEU A 45 -4.89 5.56 7.62
CA LEU A 45 -3.72 6.18 8.26
C LEU A 45 -3.81 7.71 8.29
N GLU A 46 -4.30 8.35 7.23
CA GLU A 46 -4.55 9.80 7.20
C GLU A 46 -5.64 10.20 8.21
N ALA A 47 -6.77 9.49 8.23
CA ALA A 47 -7.90 9.80 9.10
C ALA A 47 -7.54 9.71 10.59
N HIS A 48 -6.64 8.80 10.96
CA HIS A 48 -6.15 8.63 12.32
C HIS A 48 -4.93 9.51 12.65
N GLY A 49 -4.49 10.38 11.73
CA GLY A 49 -3.32 11.23 11.92
C GLY A 49 -2.00 10.46 12.05
N ALA A 50 -2.00 9.17 11.70
CA ALA A 50 -0.84 8.28 11.77
C ALA A 50 0.13 8.48 10.59
N LEU A 51 -0.31 9.19 9.54
CA LEU A 51 0.49 9.51 8.37
C LEU A 51 0.18 10.95 7.93
N ALA A 52 1.23 11.75 7.71
CA ALA A 52 1.04 13.08 7.14
C ALA A 52 0.56 12.97 5.69
N GLN A 53 -0.21 13.96 5.23
CA GLN A 53 -0.76 13.97 3.88
C GLN A 53 0.32 13.83 2.78
N LEU A 54 1.48 14.46 2.97
CA LEU A 54 2.60 14.35 2.03
C LEU A 54 3.16 12.92 1.99
N ASP A 55 3.29 12.26 3.14
CA ASP A 55 3.78 10.88 3.21
C ASP A 55 2.78 9.90 2.61
N SER A 56 1.48 10.14 2.80
CA SER A 56 0.41 9.39 2.16
C SER A 56 0.44 9.53 0.63
N ALA A 57 0.58 10.76 0.12
CA ALA A 57 0.72 11.00 -1.31
C ALA A 57 1.95 10.29 -1.90
N ASN A 58 3.09 10.38 -1.22
CA ASN A 58 4.33 9.69 -1.63
C ASN A 58 4.13 8.17 -1.65
N LEU A 59 3.53 7.61 -0.61
CA LEU A 59 3.27 6.17 -0.52
C LEU A 59 2.26 5.71 -1.58
N GLY A 60 1.27 6.54 -1.91
CA GLY A 60 0.33 6.32 -3.02
C GLY A 60 1.03 6.23 -4.39
N VAL A 61 2.05 7.05 -4.64
CA VAL A 61 2.88 6.96 -5.85
C VAL A 61 3.62 5.62 -5.89
N VAL A 62 4.22 5.18 -4.77
CA VAL A 62 4.93 3.90 -4.69
C VAL A 62 4.00 2.72 -4.98
N PHE A 63 2.80 2.71 -4.39
CA PHE A 63 1.79 1.68 -4.69
C PHE A 63 1.40 1.66 -6.17
N ARG A 64 1.17 2.84 -6.77
CA ARG A 64 0.83 2.95 -8.20
C ARG A 64 1.93 2.40 -9.08
N MET A 65 3.19 2.76 -8.83
CA MET A 65 4.32 2.25 -9.61
C MET A 65 4.45 0.73 -9.51
N ALA A 66 4.25 0.15 -8.31
CA ALA A 66 4.25 -1.29 -8.13
C ALA A 66 3.13 -1.97 -8.94
N LEU A 67 1.92 -1.39 -8.93
CA LEU A 67 0.79 -1.89 -9.71
C LEU A 67 1.04 -1.82 -11.21
N GLU A 68 1.48 -0.66 -11.72
CA GLU A 68 1.76 -0.46 -13.15
C GLU A 68 2.79 -1.47 -13.64
N LYS A 69 3.87 -1.66 -12.87
CA LYS A 69 4.88 -2.67 -13.16
C LYS A 69 4.27 -4.08 -13.20
N ARG A 70 3.46 -4.44 -12.19
CA ARG A 70 2.87 -5.79 -12.14
C ARG A 70 1.88 -6.03 -13.28
N LEU A 71 1.02 -5.06 -13.57
CA LEU A 71 0.06 -5.17 -14.68
C LEU A 71 0.77 -5.29 -16.03
N HIS A 72 1.90 -4.59 -16.20
CA HIS A 72 2.75 -4.76 -17.37
C HIS A 72 3.25 -6.20 -17.46
N GLU A 73 3.90 -6.72 -16.42
CA GLU A 73 4.39 -8.11 -16.38
C GLU A 73 3.29 -9.13 -16.69
N LEU A 74 2.12 -9.00 -16.05
CA LEU A 74 0.96 -9.89 -16.26
C LEU A 74 0.35 -9.82 -17.67
N THR A 75 0.68 -8.80 -18.46
CA THR A 75 0.22 -8.68 -19.86
C THR A 75 1.10 -9.47 -20.82
N PHE A 76 2.36 -9.73 -20.44
CA PHE A 76 3.35 -10.42 -21.26
C PHE A 76 3.66 -11.85 -20.78
N ILE A 77 2.78 -12.43 -19.94
CA ILE A 77 2.75 -13.85 -19.54
C ILE A 77 1.70 -14.57 -20.38
#